data_AF-A0A936TWZ0-F1
#
_entry.id   AF-A0A936TWZ0-F1
#
_cell.length_a   1.000
_cell.length_b   1.000
_cell.length_c   1.000
_cell.angle_alpha   90.00
_cell.angle_beta   90.00
_cell.angle_gamma   90.00
#
_symmetry.space_group_name_H-M   'P 1'
#
loop_
_entity.id
_entity.type
_entity.pdbx_description
1 polymer ?
#
loop_
_entity_poly.entity_id
_entity_poly.type
_entity_poly.pdbx_seq_one_letter_code
_entity_poly.pdbx_strand_id
1 'polypeptide(L)'
;MNAKHIQQLAAALLTAATMAAYAQAPQAERQTVEREATKARMTDGKALFEEKCANVAGEKIYKTVPDVEGLLLLKVRPQAGEREWADRMWPGAAFAVEPTGEGFLNTFLGAEIPLGHPPGSPYFGKPPSEEMRGSITPRASKDLRSIDRPGYRYVDVLDEKDGKRYRYSGRWDEPWQTDKSYLKGYIKFYLDKTPAPDPAPRYAVTYEDHVVPEERALWLASSTVKVIDRQTNEVLGEMTRYAWSAGAPTSANPSPWLSAYACPKSKGLSGYATRMFVDQVLIPKGDQ
;
A
#
# COMPACT_ATOMS: atom_id res chain seq x y z
N MET A 1 50.06 14.61 15.00
CA MET A 1 48.97 14.20 14.08
C MET A 1 48.43 12.87 14.57
N ASN A 2 47.15 12.78 14.93
CA ASN A 2 46.57 11.58 15.58
C ASN A 2 46.36 10.45 14.54
N ALA A 3 46.60 9.19 14.90
CA ALA A 3 46.52 8.03 14.01
C ALA A 3 45.17 7.93 13.27
N LYS A 4 44.07 8.33 13.94
CA LYS A 4 42.72 8.41 13.35
C LYS A 4 42.63 9.40 12.18
N HIS A 5 43.36 10.52 12.25
CA HIS A 5 43.39 11.53 11.19
C HIS A 5 44.23 11.08 9.99
N ILE A 6 45.33 10.36 10.24
CA ILE A 6 46.16 9.77 9.19
C ILE A 6 45.37 8.70 8.43
N GLN A 7 44.60 7.85 9.14
CA GLN A 7 43.72 6.86 8.52
C GLN A 7 42.59 7.49 7.69
N GLN A 8 41.96 8.55 8.18
CA GLN A 8 40.91 9.26 7.42
C GLN A 8 41.47 9.93 6.16
N LEU A 9 42.64 10.56 6.25
CA LEU A 9 43.30 11.19 5.09
C LEU A 9 43.76 10.14 4.06
N ALA A 10 44.31 9.02 4.51
CA ALA A 10 44.70 7.92 3.64
C ALA A 10 43.50 7.29 2.94
N ALA A 11 42.39 7.07 3.65
CA ALA A 11 41.15 6.56 3.07
C ALA A 11 40.54 7.53 2.04
N ALA A 12 40.55 8.83 2.34
CA ALA A 12 40.07 9.87 1.42
C ALA A 12 40.94 10.02 0.17
N LEU A 13 42.27 9.88 0.29
CA LEU A 13 43.19 9.88 -0.85
C LEU A 13 43.01 8.63 -1.71
N LEU A 14 42.78 7.47 -1.10
CA LEU A 14 42.52 6.23 -1.83
C LEU A 14 41.21 6.30 -2.62
N THR A 15 40.14 6.83 -2.03
CA THR A 15 38.85 7.01 -2.71
C THR A 15 38.92 8.06 -3.82
N ALA A 16 39.68 9.14 -3.62
CA ALA A 16 39.90 10.14 -4.67
C ALA A 16 40.68 9.56 -5.86
N ALA A 17 41.73 8.76 -5.59
CA ALA A 17 42.54 8.13 -6.64
C ALA A 17 41.74 7.10 -7.45
N THR A 18 40.88 6.31 -6.81
CA THR A 18 40.02 5.34 -7.51
C THR A 18 38.94 6.01 -8.35
N MET A 19 38.31 7.10 -7.87
CA MET A 19 37.34 7.86 -8.67
C MET A 19 38.01 8.53 -9.88
N ALA A 20 39.22 9.07 -9.74
CA ALA A 20 39.96 9.69 -10.84
C ALA A 20 40.34 8.65 -11.91
N ALA A 21 40.80 7.47 -11.50
CA ALA A 21 41.12 6.37 -12.42
C ALA A 21 39.87 5.87 -13.17
N TYR A 22 38.72 5.74 -12.48
CA TYR A 22 37.45 5.35 -13.10
C TYR A 22 36.98 6.38 -14.14
N ALA A 23 37.11 7.67 -13.84
CA ALA A 23 36.71 8.74 -14.76
C ALA A 23 37.53 8.77 -16.07
N GLN A 24 38.79 8.33 -16.00
CA GLN A 24 39.73 8.25 -17.13
C GLN A 24 39.63 6.95 -17.94
N ALA A 25 38.95 5.92 -17.40
CA ALA A 25 38.78 4.63 -18.09
C ALA A 25 37.96 4.75 -19.40
N PRO A 26 38.23 3.92 -20.41
CA PRO A 26 37.41 3.84 -21.63
C PRO A 26 35.92 3.68 -21.32
N GLN A 27 35.05 4.32 -22.10
CA GLN A 27 33.59 4.23 -21.89
C GLN A 27 33.08 2.79 -21.89
N ALA A 28 33.64 1.91 -22.73
CA ALA A 28 33.26 0.50 -22.79
C ALA A 28 33.57 -0.25 -21.47
N GLU A 29 34.68 0.08 -20.81
CA GLU A 29 35.07 -0.53 -19.54
C GLU A 29 34.14 -0.07 -18.41
N ARG A 30 33.87 1.24 -18.32
CA ARG A 30 32.87 1.79 -17.38
C ARG A 30 31.48 1.18 -17.56
N GLN A 31 31.03 1.03 -18.81
CA GLN A 31 29.75 0.40 -19.11
C GLN A 31 29.71 -1.07 -18.70
N THR A 32 30.83 -1.78 -18.81
CA THR A 32 30.93 -3.18 -18.37
C THR A 32 30.80 -3.27 -16.86
N VAL A 33 31.55 -2.44 -16.12
CA VAL A 33 31.50 -2.37 -14.65
C VAL A 33 30.09 -2.02 -14.16
N GLU A 34 29.42 -1.04 -14.78
CA GLU A 34 28.06 -0.64 -14.39
C GLU A 34 27.01 -1.73 -14.67
N ARG A 35 27.16 -2.47 -15.78
CA ARG A 35 26.30 -3.61 -16.12
C ARG A 35 26.48 -4.75 -15.13
N GLU A 36 27.73 -5.08 -14.77
CA GLU A 36 28.03 -6.11 -13.78
C GLU A 36 27.49 -5.74 -12.40
N ALA A 37 27.71 -4.50 -11.96
CA ALA A 37 27.16 -3.99 -10.70
C ALA A 37 25.62 -4.01 -10.68
N THR A 38 24.97 -3.66 -11.79
CA THR A 38 23.51 -3.74 -11.92
C THR A 38 23.01 -5.18 -11.84
N LYS A 39 23.68 -6.12 -12.53
CA LYS A 39 23.35 -7.54 -12.49
C LYS A 39 23.52 -8.14 -11.10
N ALA A 40 24.61 -7.80 -10.41
CA ALA A 40 24.87 -8.22 -9.03
C ALA A 40 23.76 -7.73 -8.10
N ARG A 41 23.47 -6.42 -8.10
CA ARG A 41 22.39 -5.81 -7.32
C ARG A 41 21.03 -6.48 -7.57
N MET A 42 20.71 -6.76 -8.83
CA MET A 42 19.46 -7.46 -9.17
C MET A 42 19.40 -8.87 -8.58
N THR A 43 20.51 -9.60 -8.67
CA THR A 43 20.62 -10.97 -8.15
C THR A 43 20.48 -10.96 -6.62
N ASP A 44 21.23 -10.11 -5.94
CA ASP A 44 21.24 -9.99 -4.49
C ASP A 44 19.89 -9.49 -3.96
N GLY A 45 19.32 -8.48 -4.61
CA GLY A 45 18.01 -7.93 -4.24
C GLY A 45 16.89 -8.93 -4.40
N LYS A 46 16.89 -9.72 -5.48
CA LYS A 46 15.92 -10.79 -5.69
C LYS A 46 16.06 -11.91 -4.66
N ALA A 47 17.28 -12.33 -4.37
CA ALA A 47 17.55 -13.34 -3.35
C ALA A 47 17.08 -12.88 -1.95
N LEU A 48 17.39 -11.63 -1.58
CA LEU A 48 16.94 -11.04 -0.32
C LEU A 48 15.40 -10.93 -0.29
N PHE A 49 14.76 -10.49 -1.38
CA PHE A 49 13.31 -10.46 -1.48
C PHE A 49 12.70 -11.85 -1.25
N GLU A 50 13.21 -12.88 -1.91
CA GLU A 50 12.73 -14.27 -1.75
C GLU A 50 12.92 -14.78 -0.32
N GLU A 51 14.06 -14.49 0.31
CA GLU A 51 14.31 -14.78 1.74
C GLU A 51 13.28 -14.09 2.64
N LYS A 52 13.06 -12.77 2.46
CA LYS A 52 12.09 -12.01 3.27
C LYS A 52 10.67 -12.49 3.04
N CYS A 53 10.32 -12.83 1.81
CA CYS A 53 9.00 -13.39 1.51
C CYS A 53 8.76 -14.74 2.18
N ALA A 54 9.78 -15.59 2.27
CA ALA A 54 9.66 -16.91 2.88
C ALA A 54 9.60 -16.85 4.41
N ASN A 55 10.34 -15.92 5.03
CA ASN A 55 10.62 -15.97 6.46
C ASN A 55 10.01 -14.82 7.28
N VAL A 56 9.64 -13.70 6.65
CA VAL A 56 9.26 -12.45 7.35
C VAL A 56 7.92 -11.89 6.89
N ALA A 57 7.69 -11.84 5.57
CA ALA A 57 6.46 -11.32 5.01
C ALA A 57 5.28 -12.22 5.36
N GLY A 58 4.09 -11.62 5.42
CA GLY A 58 2.86 -12.35 5.67
C GLY A 58 1.93 -11.62 6.61
N GLU A 59 0.79 -12.26 6.84
CA GLU A 59 -0.27 -11.79 7.71
C GLU A 59 -0.28 -12.63 8.98
N LYS A 60 -0.42 -11.97 10.12
CA LYS A 60 -0.68 -12.61 11.41
C LYS A 60 -1.97 -12.03 11.95
N ILE A 61 -2.96 -12.90 12.14
CA ILE A 61 -4.26 -12.55 12.71
C ILE A 61 -4.30 -13.14 14.12
N TYR A 62 -4.29 -12.27 15.12
CA TYR A 62 -4.35 -12.67 16.52
C TYR A 62 -5.80 -12.76 17.02
N LYS A 63 -6.68 -11.92 16.48
CA LYS A 63 -8.11 -11.90 16.83
C LYS A 63 -8.94 -11.31 15.70
N THR A 64 -10.07 -11.95 15.40
CA THR A 64 -11.08 -11.42 14.50
C THR A 64 -12.26 -10.84 15.29
N VAL A 65 -12.77 -9.69 14.88
CA VAL A 65 -13.87 -8.97 15.51
C VAL A 65 -15.01 -8.80 14.50
N PRO A 66 -16.21 -9.37 14.75
CA PRO A 66 -17.35 -9.17 13.88
C PRO A 66 -18.06 -7.83 14.09
N ASP A 67 -18.95 -7.47 13.16
CA ASP A 67 -19.94 -6.39 13.28
C ASP A 67 -19.37 -4.99 13.55
N VAL A 68 -18.24 -4.67 12.91
CA VAL A 68 -17.58 -3.36 13.06
C VAL A 68 -18.24 -2.33 12.14
N GLU A 69 -18.85 -1.30 12.72
CA GLU A 69 -19.52 -0.24 11.95
C GLU A 69 -18.54 0.74 11.29
N GLY A 70 -17.44 1.03 11.96
CA GLY A 70 -16.43 1.97 11.49
C GLY A 70 -15.14 1.86 12.29
N LEU A 71 -14.07 2.40 11.72
CA LEU A 71 -12.73 2.32 12.30
C LEU A 71 -12.02 3.67 12.23
N LEU A 72 -10.94 3.78 13.00
CA LEU A 72 -10.04 4.93 12.97
C LEU A 72 -8.80 4.61 12.12
N LEU A 73 -8.53 5.40 11.09
CA LEU A 73 -7.22 5.41 10.44
C LEU A 73 -6.32 6.40 11.18
N LEU A 74 -5.24 5.90 11.76
CA LEU A 74 -4.21 6.76 12.38
C LEU A 74 -3.33 7.43 11.33
N LYS A 75 -3.20 6.82 10.15
CA LYS A 75 -2.47 7.35 9.00
C LYS A 75 -3.22 7.03 7.72
N VAL A 76 -3.15 7.96 6.77
CA VAL A 76 -3.64 7.80 5.39
C VAL A 76 -2.43 7.73 4.46
N ARG A 77 -2.49 6.91 3.40
CA ARG A 77 -1.42 6.88 2.40
C ARG A 77 -1.32 8.24 1.70
N PRO A 78 -0.18 8.93 1.74
CA PRO A 78 -0.05 10.25 1.12
C PRO A 78 -0.16 10.16 -0.40
N GLN A 79 -0.52 11.26 -1.06
CA GLN A 79 -0.50 11.35 -2.51
C GLN A 79 0.89 11.02 -3.04
N ALA A 80 0.93 10.28 -4.14
CA ALA A 80 2.15 9.85 -4.80
C ALA A 80 1.97 9.97 -6.31
N GLY A 81 3.02 10.38 -7.01
CA GLY A 81 3.09 10.44 -8.46
C GLY A 81 4.44 9.97 -8.96
N GLU A 82 4.78 10.37 -10.19
CA GLU A 82 5.97 9.90 -10.90
C GLU A 82 7.26 10.06 -10.07
N ARG A 83 7.38 11.18 -9.34
CA ARG A 83 8.54 11.45 -8.48
C ARG A 83 8.69 10.37 -7.40
N GLU A 84 7.63 10.06 -6.67
CA GLU A 84 7.65 9.03 -5.62
C GLU A 84 7.82 7.63 -6.21
N TRP A 85 7.14 7.33 -7.31
CA TRP A 85 7.18 6.00 -7.93
C TRP A 85 8.55 5.67 -8.57
N ALA A 86 9.34 6.71 -8.88
CA ALA A 86 10.71 6.61 -9.37
C ALA A 86 11.77 6.67 -8.25
N ASP A 87 11.41 7.19 -7.07
CA ASP A 87 12.34 7.40 -5.97
C ASP A 87 12.62 6.10 -5.21
N ARG A 88 13.88 5.65 -5.27
CA ARG A 88 14.36 4.47 -4.53
C ARG A 88 14.07 4.54 -3.03
N MET A 89 14.08 5.74 -2.45
CA MET A 89 13.88 5.97 -1.01
C MET A 89 12.42 6.24 -0.63
N TRP A 90 11.47 6.13 -1.57
CA TRP A 90 10.07 6.41 -1.29
C TRP A 90 9.52 5.50 -0.17
N PRO A 91 9.01 6.05 0.95
CA PRO A 91 8.51 5.25 2.06
C PRO A 91 7.39 4.28 1.66
N GLY A 92 6.42 4.74 0.87
CA GLY A 92 5.23 3.96 0.49
C GLY A 92 5.45 2.86 -0.55
N ALA A 93 6.70 2.62 -0.96
CA ALA A 93 7.04 1.72 -2.07
C ALA A 93 6.50 0.27 -1.92
N ALA A 94 6.41 -0.27 -0.70
CA ALA A 94 5.88 -1.62 -0.49
C ALA A 94 4.40 -1.79 -0.87
N PHE A 95 3.65 -0.68 -0.86
CA PHE A 95 2.23 -0.58 -1.17
C PHE A 95 1.98 0.37 -2.35
N ALA A 96 2.93 0.46 -3.29
CA ALA A 96 2.95 1.45 -4.36
C ALA A 96 1.69 1.50 -5.24
N VAL A 97 1.02 0.37 -5.39
CA VAL A 97 -0.18 0.20 -6.23
C VAL A 97 -1.48 0.44 -5.48
N GLU A 98 -1.42 0.71 -4.17
CA GLU A 98 -2.62 1.08 -3.41
C GLU A 98 -3.08 2.50 -3.73
N PRO A 99 -4.39 2.77 -3.72
CA PRO A 99 -4.92 4.12 -3.74
C PRO A 99 -4.36 4.97 -2.60
N THR A 100 -4.22 6.27 -2.86
CA THR A 100 -3.71 7.26 -1.92
C THR A 100 -4.78 8.32 -1.60
N GLY A 101 -4.59 9.08 -0.51
CA GLY A 101 -5.52 10.12 -0.06
C GLY A 101 -6.97 9.65 0.05
N GLU A 102 -7.90 10.37 -0.57
CA GLU A 102 -9.32 9.99 -0.58
C GLU A 102 -9.58 8.63 -1.25
N GLY A 103 -8.76 8.24 -2.24
CA GLY A 103 -8.83 6.92 -2.85
C GLY A 103 -8.59 5.82 -1.83
N PHE A 104 -7.64 6.02 -0.91
CA PHE A 104 -7.38 5.09 0.19
C PHE A 104 -8.59 4.99 1.12
N LEU A 105 -9.19 6.11 1.50
CA LEU A 105 -10.41 6.14 2.34
C LEU A 105 -11.58 5.42 1.67
N ASN A 106 -11.76 5.64 0.37
CA ASN A 106 -12.80 4.98 -0.42
C ASN A 106 -12.66 3.45 -0.43
N THR A 107 -11.44 2.92 -0.30
CA THR A 107 -11.27 1.47 -0.18
C THR A 107 -11.94 0.91 1.07
N PHE A 108 -12.02 1.65 2.17
CA PHE A 108 -12.69 1.23 3.41
C PHE A 108 -14.21 1.41 3.37
N LEU A 109 -14.69 2.41 2.64
CA LEU A 109 -16.13 2.67 2.52
C LEU A 109 -16.79 1.84 1.41
N GLY A 110 -16.00 1.38 0.44
CA GLY A 110 -16.49 0.56 -0.67
C GLY A 110 -16.79 -0.88 -0.28
N ALA A 111 -17.75 -1.47 -0.98
CA ALA A 111 -18.05 -2.89 -0.89
C ALA A 111 -17.11 -3.70 -1.80
N GLU A 112 -16.84 -4.93 -1.40
CA GLU A 112 -16.11 -5.88 -2.25
C GLU A 112 -17.10 -6.65 -3.14
N ILE A 113 -16.89 -6.56 -4.44
CA ILE A 113 -17.71 -7.24 -5.46
C ILE A 113 -16.87 -8.27 -6.22
N PRO A 114 -17.49 -9.34 -6.76
CA PRO A 114 -16.80 -10.31 -7.61
C PRO A 114 -15.98 -9.65 -8.72
N LEU A 115 -14.80 -10.18 -8.99
CA LEU A 115 -14.11 -9.87 -10.24
C LEU A 115 -14.87 -10.51 -11.41
N GLY A 116 -15.01 -9.77 -12.50
CA GLY A 116 -15.53 -10.28 -13.75
C GLY A 116 -14.57 -11.30 -14.34
N HIS A 117 -14.76 -12.57 -14.02
CA HIS A 117 -14.02 -13.67 -14.62
C HIS A 117 -14.64 -14.04 -15.98
N PRO A 118 -13.87 -14.60 -16.93
CA PRO A 118 -14.41 -15.09 -18.19
C PRO A 118 -15.23 -16.38 -17.98
N PRO A 119 -16.22 -16.66 -18.86
CA PRO A 119 -16.92 -17.95 -18.87
C PRO A 119 -15.93 -19.11 -18.92
N GLY A 120 -16.14 -20.13 -18.08
CA GLY A 120 -15.26 -21.30 -17.95
C GLY A 120 -14.19 -21.19 -16.85
N SER A 121 -14.00 -20.02 -16.23
CA SER A 121 -13.23 -19.92 -14.98
C SER A 121 -13.97 -20.61 -13.82
N PRO A 122 -13.27 -21.31 -12.91
CA PRO A 122 -13.88 -21.85 -11.69
C PRO A 122 -14.44 -20.75 -10.76
N TYR A 123 -14.12 -19.48 -11.01
CA TYR A 123 -14.58 -18.30 -10.26
C TYR A 123 -15.64 -17.48 -11.02
N PHE A 124 -16.08 -17.94 -12.19
CA PHE A 124 -17.13 -17.26 -12.96
C PHE A 124 -18.43 -17.15 -12.15
N GLY A 125 -18.90 -15.92 -11.93
CA GLY A 125 -20.15 -15.63 -11.21
C GLY A 125 -20.13 -15.95 -9.71
N LYS A 126 -18.97 -16.29 -9.11
CA LYS A 126 -18.87 -16.60 -7.68
C LYS A 126 -18.65 -15.34 -6.83
N PRO A 127 -19.21 -15.29 -5.60
CA PRO A 127 -18.92 -14.23 -4.64
C PRO A 127 -17.44 -14.24 -4.23
N PRO A 128 -16.89 -13.10 -3.75
CA PRO A 128 -15.51 -13.06 -3.27
C PRO A 128 -15.31 -13.94 -2.03
N SER A 129 -14.25 -14.73 -2.02
CA SER A 129 -13.85 -15.61 -0.92
C SER A 129 -12.46 -15.25 -0.41
N GLU A 130 -12.01 -15.88 0.68
CA GLU A 130 -10.63 -15.71 1.15
C GLU A 130 -9.59 -16.15 0.14
N GLU A 131 -9.90 -17.15 -0.68
CA GLU A 131 -9.00 -17.68 -1.73
C GLU A 131 -9.02 -16.81 -2.99
N MET A 132 -10.15 -16.15 -3.26
CA MET A 132 -10.32 -15.27 -4.42
C MET A 132 -11.09 -14.01 -4.05
N ARG A 133 -10.33 -12.96 -3.74
CA ARG A 133 -10.85 -11.63 -3.40
C ARG A 133 -11.27 -10.85 -4.65
N GLY A 134 -12.21 -9.95 -4.45
CA GLY A 134 -12.91 -9.16 -5.44
C GLY A 134 -12.25 -7.82 -5.78
N SER A 135 -13.05 -6.96 -6.42
CA SER A 135 -12.74 -5.53 -6.58
C SER A 135 -13.50 -4.73 -5.53
N ILE A 136 -12.86 -3.68 -5.00
CA ILE A 136 -13.52 -2.75 -4.09
C ILE A 136 -14.13 -1.61 -4.88
N THR A 137 -15.41 -1.36 -4.66
CA THR A 137 -16.14 -0.29 -5.31
C THR A 137 -16.94 0.53 -4.31
N PRO A 138 -16.75 1.87 -4.28
CA PRO A 138 -17.67 2.75 -3.58
C PRO A 138 -18.97 2.92 -4.37
N ARG A 139 -19.15 2.26 -5.52
CA ARG A 139 -20.29 2.44 -6.43
C ARG A 139 -21.31 1.30 -6.36
N ALA A 140 -21.26 0.47 -5.33
CA ALA A 140 -22.20 -0.63 -5.18
C ALA A 140 -23.64 -0.11 -5.27
N SER A 141 -24.41 -0.65 -6.21
CA SER A 141 -25.78 -0.23 -6.53
C SER A 141 -26.74 -0.49 -5.36
N LYS A 142 -27.88 0.23 -5.35
CA LYS A 142 -29.00 0.01 -4.40
C LYS A 142 -29.57 -1.42 -4.40
N ASP A 143 -29.22 -2.22 -5.40
CA ASP A 143 -29.74 -3.59 -5.59
C ASP A 143 -28.84 -4.68 -5.01
N LEU A 144 -27.68 -4.32 -4.48
CA LEU A 144 -26.83 -5.26 -3.77
C LEU A 144 -27.27 -5.38 -2.30
N ARG A 145 -28.57 -5.60 -2.05
CA ARG A 145 -29.13 -5.85 -0.70
C ARG A 145 -28.70 -7.20 -0.08
N SER A 146 -27.57 -7.74 -0.53
CA SER A 146 -26.93 -8.98 -0.09
C SER A 146 -25.41 -8.97 -0.35
N ILE A 147 -24.71 -7.85 -0.08
CA ILE A 147 -23.24 -7.86 -0.16
C ILE A 147 -22.70 -8.63 1.04
N ASP A 148 -22.17 -9.82 0.80
CA ASP A 148 -21.52 -10.64 1.83
C ASP A 148 -20.28 -9.96 2.44
N ARG A 149 -19.76 -8.91 1.78
CA ARG A 149 -18.56 -8.14 2.15
C ARG A 149 -18.75 -6.62 1.95
N PRO A 150 -19.54 -5.95 2.81
CA PRO A 150 -19.77 -4.51 2.71
C PRO A 150 -18.53 -3.70 3.07
N GLY A 151 -18.58 -2.39 2.82
CA GLY A 151 -17.63 -1.44 3.40
C GLY A 151 -17.97 -1.09 4.84
N TYR A 152 -17.06 -0.41 5.52
CA TYR A 152 -17.37 0.26 6.78
C TYR A 152 -18.34 1.42 6.52
N ARG A 153 -19.26 1.67 7.45
CA ARG A 153 -20.22 2.78 7.36
C ARG A 153 -19.51 4.14 7.41
N TYR A 154 -18.41 4.20 8.16
CA TYR A 154 -17.58 5.38 8.24
C TYR A 154 -16.14 5.03 8.59
N VAL A 155 -15.26 5.98 8.30
CA VAL A 155 -13.86 5.96 8.72
C VAL A 155 -13.55 7.28 9.39
N ASP A 156 -13.08 7.24 10.62
CA ASP A 156 -12.50 8.40 11.25
C ASP A 156 -11.02 8.51 10.87
N VAL A 157 -10.53 9.71 10.65
CA VAL A 157 -9.12 9.98 10.33
C VAL A 157 -8.61 11.05 11.28
N LEU A 158 -7.41 10.85 11.83
CA LEU A 158 -6.67 11.90 12.51
C LEU A 158 -5.97 12.76 11.45
N ASP A 159 -6.40 14.01 11.27
CA ASP A 159 -5.80 14.94 10.32
C ASP A 159 -4.51 15.51 10.92
N GLU A 160 -3.37 15.15 10.36
CA GLU A 160 -2.06 15.57 10.88
C GLU A 160 -1.83 17.08 10.79
N LYS A 161 -2.58 17.80 9.95
CA LYS A 161 -2.40 19.25 9.76
C LYS A 161 -2.95 20.07 10.92
N ASP A 162 -4.07 19.65 11.48
CA ASP A 162 -4.75 20.39 12.56
C ASP A 162 -4.90 19.57 13.85
N GLY A 163 -4.50 18.29 13.84
CA GLY A 163 -4.60 17.37 14.96
C GLY A 163 -6.04 16.95 15.30
N LYS A 164 -7.02 17.28 14.45
CA LYS A 164 -8.43 16.99 14.68
C LYS A 164 -8.84 15.69 14.01
N ARG A 165 -9.92 15.11 14.53
CA ARG A 165 -10.53 13.89 13.95
C ARG A 165 -11.69 14.26 13.05
N TYR A 166 -11.68 13.74 11.83
CA TYR A 166 -12.78 13.89 10.88
C TYR A 166 -13.36 12.53 10.52
N ARG A 167 -14.69 12.46 10.44
CA ARG A 167 -15.42 11.30 9.97
C ARG A 167 -15.69 11.43 8.48
N TYR A 168 -15.28 10.39 7.76
CA TYR A 168 -15.53 10.20 6.35
C TYR A 168 -16.60 9.13 6.16
N SER A 169 -17.61 9.43 5.34
CA SER A 169 -18.70 8.50 5.02
C SER A 169 -19.05 8.55 3.54
N GLY A 170 -19.55 7.43 3.03
CA GLY A 170 -20.07 7.36 1.67
C GLY A 170 -21.50 7.87 1.59
N ARG A 171 -21.79 8.68 0.57
CA ARG A 171 -23.15 9.06 0.20
C ARG A 171 -23.40 8.80 -1.28
N TRP A 172 -24.56 8.23 -1.59
CA TRP A 172 -24.98 7.87 -2.94
C TRP A 172 -26.22 8.64 -3.33
N ASP A 173 -26.02 9.61 -4.22
CA ASP A 173 -27.12 10.42 -4.72
C ASP A 173 -27.35 10.14 -6.20
N GLU A 174 -28.57 10.43 -6.64
CA GLU A 174 -28.91 10.56 -8.05
C GLU A 174 -28.91 12.06 -8.38
N PRO A 175 -27.81 12.63 -8.91
CA PRO A 175 -27.69 14.09 -9.07
C PRO A 175 -28.75 14.66 -10.00
N TRP A 176 -29.30 13.84 -10.92
CA TRP A 176 -30.44 14.21 -11.76
C TRP A 176 -31.65 14.74 -10.98
N GLN A 177 -31.82 14.36 -9.71
CA GLN A 177 -32.91 14.87 -8.88
C GLN A 177 -32.81 16.37 -8.65
N THR A 178 -31.60 16.91 -8.51
CA THR A 178 -31.33 18.34 -8.27
C THR A 178 -30.81 19.07 -9.50
N ASP A 179 -30.09 18.40 -10.40
CA ASP A 179 -29.47 18.95 -11.60
C ASP A 179 -29.82 18.08 -12.83
N LYS A 180 -30.72 18.57 -13.67
CA LYS A 180 -31.24 17.84 -14.85
C LYS A 180 -30.22 17.65 -15.98
N SER A 181 -29.02 18.21 -15.87
CA SER A 181 -27.93 17.95 -16.83
C SER A 181 -27.34 16.53 -16.71
N TYR A 182 -27.48 15.91 -15.54
CA TYR A 182 -27.07 14.51 -15.34
C TYR A 182 -28.03 13.54 -16.02
N LEU A 183 -27.60 12.30 -16.28
CA LEU A 183 -28.50 11.26 -16.77
C LEU A 183 -29.42 10.78 -15.65
N LYS A 184 -30.72 10.64 -15.93
CA LYS A 184 -31.68 10.04 -14.99
C LYS A 184 -31.26 8.60 -14.66
N GLY A 185 -31.26 8.24 -13.38
CA GLY A 185 -30.78 6.97 -12.86
C GLY A 185 -29.27 6.89 -12.60
N TYR A 186 -28.50 7.92 -12.97
CA TYR A 186 -27.06 7.96 -12.68
C TYR A 186 -26.81 8.12 -11.18
N ILE A 187 -26.26 7.09 -10.54
CA ILE A 187 -25.82 7.17 -9.15
C ILE A 187 -24.35 7.62 -9.08
N LYS A 188 -24.11 8.65 -8.27
CA LYS A 188 -22.79 9.19 -7.99
C LYS A 188 -22.48 9.01 -6.50
N PHE A 189 -21.28 8.49 -6.25
CA PHE A 189 -20.70 8.43 -4.92
C PHE A 189 -20.07 9.77 -4.55
N TYR A 190 -20.32 10.21 -3.32
CA TYR A 190 -19.70 11.35 -2.68
C TYR A 190 -19.01 10.88 -1.40
N LEU A 191 -17.82 11.44 -1.16
CA LEU A 191 -17.10 11.26 0.09
C LEU A 191 -17.39 12.47 0.97
N ASP A 192 -18.24 12.30 1.98
CA ASP A 192 -18.56 13.37 2.91
C ASP A 192 -17.49 13.42 4.02
N LYS A 193 -17.06 14.64 4.39
CA LYS A 193 -16.13 14.91 5.50
C LYS A 193 -16.84 15.76 6.55
N THR A 194 -16.91 15.28 7.78
CA THR A 194 -17.51 16.01 8.92
C THR A 194 -16.61 15.91 10.15
N PRO A 195 -16.70 16.83 11.13
CA PRO A 195 -16.04 16.64 12.43
C PRO A 195 -16.48 15.31 13.06
N ALA A 196 -15.54 14.50 13.52
CA ALA A 196 -15.88 13.19 14.08
C ALA A 196 -16.51 13.34 15.47
N PRO A 197 -17.63 12.65 15.77
CA PRO A 197 -18.22 12.65 17.09
C PRO A 197 -17.37 11.86 18.08
N ASP A 198 -17.52 12.15 19.37
CA ASP A 198 -16.98 11.32 20.45
C ASP A 198 -18.00 10.26 20.90
N PRO A 199 -17.53 9.08 21.36
CA PRO A 199 -16.14 8.67 21.43
C PRO A 199 -15.57 8.24 20.06
N ALA A 200 -14.24 8.28 19.94
CA ALA A 200 -13.52 7.72 18.80
C ALA A 200 -13.82 6.21 18.61
N PRO A 201 -13.69 5.68 17.38
CA PRO A 201 -13.80 4.25 17.13
C PRO A 201 -12.83 3.46 18.01
N ARG A 202 -13.32 2.32 18.51
CA ARG A 202 -12.54 1.39 19.34
C ARG A 202 -11.36 0.84 18.57
N TYR A 203 -11.58 0.43 17.33
CA TYR A 203 -10.56 -0.19 16.51
C TYR A 203 -9.86 0.83 15.62
N ALA A 204 -8.56 0.69 15.49
CA ALA A 204 -7.75 1.54 14.64
C ALA A 204 -6.84 0.74 13.70
N VAL A 205 -6.56 1.31 12.54
CA VAL A 205 -5.59 0.80 11.58
C VAL A 205 -4.49 1.83 11.40
N THR A 206 -3.27 1.35 11.35
CA THR A 206 -2.09 2.17 11.08
C THR A 206 -1.09 1.40 10.24
N TYR A 207 -0.07 2.10 9.76
CA TYR A 207 1.04 1.48 9.08
C TYR A 207 2.37 2.14 9.45
N GLU A 208 3.44 1.39 9.22
CA GLU A 208 4.81 1.80 9.35
C GLU A 208 5.55 1.46 8.05
N ASP A 209 6.17 2.46 7.45
CA ASP A 209 6.96 2.30 6.24
C ASP A 209 8.43 2.20 6.61
N HIS A 210 9.09 1.11 6.21
CA HIS A 210 10.48 0.87 6.55
C HIS A 210 11.37 1.41 5.43
N VAL A 211 12.22 2.37 5.79
CA VAL A 211 13.20 2.97 4.87
C VAL A 211 14.60 2.57 5.35
N VAL A 212 14.97 1.31 5.09
CA VAL A 212 16.26 0.73 5.49
C VAL A 212 17.28 0.94 4.36
N PRO A 213 18.32 1.78 4.53
CA PRO A 213 19.23 2.16 3.44
C PRO A 213 19.87 0.97 2.69
N GLU A 214 20.22 -0.09 3.40
CA GLU A 214 20.84 -1.30 2.87
C GLU A 214 19.88 -2.08 1.96
N GLU A 215 18.61 -2.23 2.38
CA GLU A 215 17.56 -2.83 1.55
C GLU A 215 17.24 -1.94 0.34
N ARG A 216 17.17 -0.62 0.54
CA ARG A 216 16.91 0.35 -0.52
C ARG A 216 18.02 0.37 -1.57
N ALA A 217 19.28 0.14 -1.18
CA ALA A 217 20.38 -0.03 -2.13
C ALA A 217 20.14 -1.18 -3.12
N LEU A 218 19.38 -2.20 -2.70
CA LEU A 218 18.98 -3.37 -3.50
C LEU A 218 17.58 -3.25 -4.12
N TRP A 219 16.94 -2.08 -4.07
CA TRP A 219 15.57 -1.85 -4.54
C TRP A 219 14.53 -2.74 -3.83
N LEU A 220 14.77 -3.02 -2.55
CA LEU A 220 13.84 -3.71 -1.67
C LEU A 220 13.18 -2.70 -0.72
N ALA A 221 11.86 -2.75 -0.63
CA ALA A 221 11.05 -1.95 0.28
C ALA A 221 10.20 -2.86 1.16
N SER A 222 9.90 -2.42 2.38
CA SER A 222 8.93 -3.08 3.24
C SER A 222 8.10 -2.11 4.06
N SER A 223 6.92 -2.55 4.45
CA SER A 223 6.02 -1.82 5.34
C SER A 223 5.16 -2.80 6.14
N THR A 224 4.75 -2.41 7.33
CA THR A 224 3.85 -3.20 8.19
C THR A 224 2.55 -2.44 8.45
N VAL A 225 1.42 -3.09 8.22
CA VAL A 225 0.08 -2.62 8.62
C VAL A 225 -0.28 -3.28 9.96
N LYS A 226 -0.90 -2.53 10.88
CA LYS A 226 -1.37 -3.04 12.17
C LYS A 226 -2.83 -2.65 12.41
N VAL A 227 -3.59 -3.58 12.97
CA VAL A 227 -4.94 -3.36 13.49
C VAL A 227 -4.88 -3.43 15.01
N ILE A 228 -5.43 -2.43 15.69
CA ILE A 228 -5.26 -2.21 17.13
C ILE A 228 -6.62 -2.04 17.80
N ASP A 229 -6.84 -2.68 18.95
CA ASP A 229 -7.91 -2.35 19.88
C ASP A 229 -7.45 -1.23 20.82
N ARG A 230 -8.02 -0.03 20.70
CA ARG A 230 -7.59 1.14 21.48
C ARG A 230 -8.08 1.13 22.92
N GLN A 231 -9.00 0.24 23.28
CA GLN A 231 -9.43 0.10 24.67
C GLN A 231 -8.47 -0.79 25.46
N THR A 232 -7.97 -1.86 24.84
CA THR A 232 -7.04 -2.81 25.48
C THR A 232 -5.57 -2.57 25.11
N ASN A 233 -5.30 -1.72 24.11
CA ASN A 233 -4.00 -1.51 23.49
C ASN A 233 -3.39 -2.79 22.87
N GLU A 234 -4.23 -3.77 22.52
CA GLU A 234 -3.80 -5.01 21.89
C GLU A 234 -3.68 -4.86 20.37
N VAL A 235 -2.66 -5.49 19.79
CA VAL A 235 -2.58 -5.69 18.33
C VAL A 235 -3.45 -6.88 17.97
N LEU A 236 -4.47 -6.66 17.16
CA LEU A 236 -5.42 -7.69 16.70
C LEU A 236 -4.91 -8.42 15.46
N GLY A 237 -4.08 -7.75 14.67
CA GLY A 237 -3.37 -8.37 13.55
C GLY A 237 -2.29 -7.44 12.99
N GLU A 238 -1.32 -8.04 12.32
CA GLU A 238 -0.30 -7.34 11.55
C GLU A 238 -0.04 -7.99 10.19
N MET A 239 0.22 -7.17 9.17
CA MET A 239 0.66 -7.62 7.85
C MET A 239 1.97 -6.94 7.50
N THR A 240 3.02 -7.72 7.27
CA THR A 240 4.28 -7.22 6.72
C THR A 240 4.36 -7.55 5.24
N ARG A 241 4.53 -6.51 4.42
CA ARG A 241 4.64 -6.62 2.97
C ARG A 241 6.01 -6.16 2.51
N TYR A 242 6.59 -6.90 1.58
CA TYR A 242 7.80 -6.52 0.86
C TYR A 242 7.48 -6.24 -0.61
N ALA A 243 8.20 -5.31 -1.21
CA ALA A 243 8.22 -5.08 -2.65
C ALA A 243 9.65 -4.95 -3.17
N TRP A 244 9.94 -5.58 -4.30
CA TRP A 244 11.25 -5.56 -4.94
C TRP A 244 11.14 -5.22 -6.43
N SER A 245 12.00 -4.31 -6.89
CA SER A 245 12.11 -3.95 -8.30
C SER A 245 13.51 -4.24 -8.83
N ALA A 246 13.60 -4.55 -10.12
CA ALA A 246 14.86 -4.88 -10.79
C ALA A 246 15.86 -3.71 -10.84
N GLY A 247 15.44 -2.47 -10.56
CA GLY A 247 16.39 -1.38 -10.42
C GLY A 247 15.81 0.00 -10.70
N ALA A 248 16.72 0.89 -11.06
CA ALA A 248 16.44 2.30 -11.31
C ALA A 248 15.44 2.50 -12.46
N PRO A 249 14.70 3.63 -12.45
CA PRO A 249 13.82 4.01 -13.54
C PRO A 249 14.53 3.98 -14.89
N THR A 250 13.82 3.50 -15.91
CA THR A 250 14.26 3.51 -17.31
C THR A 250 13.16 4.07 -18.20
N SER A 251 13.45 4.35 -19.47
CA SER A 251 12.41 4.75 -20.43
C SER A 251 11.30 3.69 -20.58
N ALA A 252 11.64 2.41 -20.46
CA ALA A 252 10.68 1.31 -20.52
C ALA A 252 9.91 1.09 -19.20
N ASN A 253 10.49 1.49 -18.07
CA ASN A 253 9.88 1.38 -16.74
C ASN A 253 10.23 2.62 -15.89
N PRO A 254 9.55 3.75 -16.10
CA PRO A 254 9.85 5.00 -15.38
C PRO A 254 9.38 4.96 -13.92
N SER A 255 8.53 4.00 -13.55
CA SER A 255 7.92 3.87 -12.23
C SER A 255 8.15 2.46 -11.66
N PRO A 256 9.40 2.12 -11.30
CA PRO A 256 9.81 0.78 -10.90
C PRO A 256 9.01 0.19 -9.72
N TRP A 257 8.48 1.03 -8.83
CA TRP A 257 7.68 0.55 -7.71
C TRP A 257 6.27 0.08 -8.11
N LEU A 258 5.68 0.62 -9.18
CA LEU A 258 4.36 0.20 -9.66
C LEU A 258 4.38 -1.19 -10.32
N SER A 259 5.56 -1.61 -10.79
CA SER A 259 5.78 -2.92 -11.42
C SER A 259 6.58 -3.88 -10.52
N ALA A 260 6.85 -3.49 -9.27
CA ALA A 260 7.61 -4.29 -8.34
C ALA A 260 6.92 -5.63 -8.04
N TYR A 261 7.72 -6.67 -7.88
CA TYR A 261 7.26 -7.93 -7.28
C TYR A 261 6.91 -7.65 -5.82
N ALA A 262 5.81 -8.20 -5.32
CA ALA A 262 5.39 -7.99 -3.96
C ALA A 262 4.93 -9.28 -3.27
N CYS A 263 5.17 -9.36 -1.97
CA CYS A 263 4.71 -10.45 -1.11
C CYS A 263 4.22 -9.93 0.25
N PRO A 264 3.18 -10.51 0.86
CA PRO A 264 2.34 -11.58 0.30
C PRO A 264 1.63 -11.11 -0.98
N LYS A 265 1.42 -12.04 -1.92
CA LYS A 265 0.66 -11.74 -3.14
C LYS A 265 -0.77 -11.38 -2.74
N SER A 266 -1.32 -10.33 -3.35
CA SER A 266 -2.74 -10.03 -3.14
C SER A 266 -3.56 -11.21 -3.63
N LYS A 267 -4.52 -11.65 -2.83
CA LYS A 267 -5.50 -12.69 -3.22
C LYS A 267 -6.62 -12.10 -4.10
N GLY A 268 -6.51 -10.84 -4.53
CA GLY A 268 -7.41 -10.16 -5.47
C GLY A 268 -6.65 -9.09 -6.24
N LEU A 269 -7.30 -7.95 -6.54
CA LEU A 269 -6.58 -6.82 -7.14
C LEU A 269 -5.48 -6.34 -6.20
N SER A 270 -4.30 -6.04 -6.76
CA SER A 270 -3.10 -5.71 -5.98
C SER A 270 -3.20 -4.41 -5.18
N GLY A 271 -4.10 -3.51 -5.58
CA GLY A 271 -4.28 -2.20 -4.95
C GLY A 271 -5.10 -2.17 -3.65
N TYR A 272 -5.56 -3.31 -3.14
CA TYR A 272 -6.45 -3.35 -1.96
C TYR A 272 -5.89 -4.17 -0.80
N ALA A 273 -4.58 -4.44 -0.77
CA ALA A 273 -3.97 -5.36 0.20
C ALA A 273 -4.26 -4.97 1.66
N THR A 274 -4.12 -3.69 2.01
CA THR A 274 -4.41 -3.15 3.34
C THR A 274 -5.86 -3.39 3.73
N ARG A 275 -6.82 -2.99 2.89
CA ARG A 275 -8.25 -3.19 3.17
C ARG A 275 -8.61 -4.68 3.27
N MET A 276 -8.06 -5.50 2.38
CA MET A 276 -8.32 -6.94 2.35
C MET A 276 -7.77 -7.64 3.60
N PHE A 277 -6.61 -7.23 4.09
CA PHE A 277 -6.05 -7.70 5.35
C PHE A 277 -6.90 -7.25 6.53
N VAL A 278 -7.28 -5.97 6.59
CA VAL A 278 -8.10 -5.42 7.68
C VAL A 278 -9.43 -6.16 7.79
N ASP A 279 -10.06 -6.53 6.67
CA ASP A 279 -11.32 -7.29 6.65
C ASP A 279 -11.21 -8.73 7.17
N GLN A 280 -10.00 -9.25 7.38
CA GLN A 280 -9.82 -10.54 8.06
C GLN A 280 -9.78 -10.37 9.59
N VAL A 281 -9.46 -9.15 10.06
CA VAL A 281 -9.32 -8.80 11.48
C VAL A 281 -10.57 -8.10 12.02
N LEU A 282 -11.15 -7.18 11.25
CA LEU A 282 -12.36 -6.43 11.58
C LEU A 282 -13.39 -6.71 10.48
N ILE A 283 -14.44 -7.48 10.78
CA ILE A 283 -15.47 -7.78 9.79
C ILE A 283 -16.46 -6.59 9.77
N PRO A 284 -16.65 -5.92 8.63
CA PRO A 284 -17.64 -4.85 8.52
C PRO A 284 -19.04 -5.35 8.85
N LYS A 285 -19.83 -4.53 9.55
CA LYS A 285 -21.22 -4.84 9.86
C LYS A 285 -22.07 -4.92 8.59
N GLY A 286 -22.80 -6.03 8.42
CA GLY A 286 -23.79 -6.21 7.37
C GLY A 286 -25.02 -5.32 7.52
N ASP A 287 -25.71 -5.06 6.41
CA ASP A 287 -27.04 -4.49 6.40
C ASP A 287 -28.05 -5.64 6.56
N GLN A 288 -28.42 -5.97 7.81
CA GLN A 288 -29.57 -6.81 8.13
C GLN A 288 -30.85 -5.98 8.11
#